data_AF-A0A2V9SQ56-F1
#
_entry.id   AF-A0A2V9SQ56-F1
#
_cell.length_a   1.000
_cell.length_b   1.000
_cell.length_c   1.000
_cell.angle_alpha   90.00
_cell.angle_beta   90.00
_cell.angle_gamma   90.00
#
_symmetry.space_group_name_H-M   'P 1'
#
loop_
_entity.id
_entity.type
_entity.pdbx_description
1 polymer ?
#
loop_
_entity_poly.entity_id
_entity_poly.type
_entity_poly.pdbx_seq_one_letter_code
_entity_poly.pdbx_strand_id
1 'polypeptide(L)' 'MNSRAGKLLVVESDDALREQIVAVLSEAGYEVSADYREGMKAVLAFNPDAVILGAENCRARRPRC' A
#
# COMPACT_ATOMS: atom_id res chain seq x y z
N MET A 1 0.12 27.32 2.07
CA MET A 1 0.32 26.23 1.09
C MET A 1 -0.21 24.97 1.75
N ASN A 2 -1.14 24.25 1.09
CA ASN A 2 -1.99 23.20 1.68
C ASN A 2 -1.18 22.02 2.21
N SER A 3 -0.83 22.02 3.49
CA SER A 3 -0.13 20.95 4.21
C SER A 3 -1.14 19.92 4.76
N ARG A 4 -1.92 19.30 3.88
CA ARG A 4 -2.56 18.02 4.25
C ARG A 4 -1.55 16.91 4.00
N ALA A 5 -1.24 16.14 5.03
CA ALA A 5 -0.55 14.86 4.88
C ALA A 5 -1.33 14.03 3.86
N GLY A 6 -0.67 13.62 2.77
CA GLY A 6 -1.31 12.78 1.76
C GLY A 6 -1.66 11.42 2.36
N LYS A 7 -2.84 10.90 2.04
CA LYS A 7 -3.30 9.57 2.45
C LYS A 7 -2.79 8.54 1.45
N LEU A 8 -2.04 7.56 1.90
CA LEU A 8 -1.46 6.52 1.05
C LEU A 8 -1.96 5.15 1.48
N LEU A 9 -2.43 4.34 0.52
CA LEU A 9 -2.77 2.94 0.78
C LEU A 9 -1.68 2.02 0.21
N VAL A 10 -1.15 1.13 1.04
CA VAL A 10 -0.14 0.15 0.66
C VAL A 10 -0.78 -1.23 0.58
N VAL A 11 -0.72 -1.83 -0.61
CA VAL A 11 -1.20 -3.18 -0.89
C VAL A 11 0.01 -4.03 -1.26
N GLU A 12 0.56 -4.73 -0.28
CA GLU A 12 1.75 -5.56 -0.44
C GLU A 12 1.54 -6.87 0.31
N SER A 13 1.81 -8.00 -0.35
CA SER A 13 1.60 -9.34 0.20
C SER A 13 2.74 -9.79 1.09
N ASP A 14 3.95 -9.28 0.85
CA ASP A 14 5.09 -9.48 1.75
C ASP A 14 4.98 -8.57 2.99
N ASP A 15 4.76 -9.18 4.15
CA ASP A 15 4.58 -8.45 5.42
C ASP A 15 5.79 -7.58 5.78
N ALA A 16 7.02 -8.06 5.54
CA ALA A 16 8.23 -7.35 5.90
C ALA A 16 8.46 -6.14 4.97
N LEU A 17 8.19 -6.29 3.67
CA LEU A 17 8.27 -5.19 2.72
C LEU A 17 7.18 -4.16 2.99
N ARG A 18 5.96 -4.61 3.32
CA ARG A 18 4.85 -3.73 3.68
C ARG A 18 5.19 -2.87 4.90
N GLU A 19 5.73 -3.47 5.96
CA GLU A 19 6.15 -2.75 7.16
C GLU A 19 7.24 -1.71 6.86
N GLN A 20 8.23 -2.04 6.02
CA GLN A 20 9.26 -1.08 5.62
C GLN A 20 8.68 0.11 4.84
N ILE A 21 7.77 -0.13 3.89
CA ILE A 21 7.12 0.93 3.12
C ILE A 21 6.30 1.83 4.04
N VAL A 22 5.53 1.25 4.98
CA VAL A 22 4.75 2.00 5.95
C VAL A 22 5.64 2.87 6.83
N ALA A 23 6.75 2.33 7.33
CA ALA A 23 7.69 3.08 8.18
C ALA A 23 8.25 4.31 7.44
N VAL A 24 8.79 4.13 6.23
CA VAL A 24 9.39 5.22 5.44
C VAL A 24 8.37 6.31 5.10
N LEU A 25 7.16 5.93 4.69
CA LEU A 25 6.12 6.89 4.32
C LEU A 25 5.53 7.61 5.53
N SER A 26 5.41 6.92 6.66
CA SER A 26 4.96 7.55 7.92
C SER A 26 5.99 8.55 8.44
N GLU A 27 7.29 8.22 8.36
CA GLU A 27 8.38 9.14 8.70
C GLU A 27 8.42 10.37 7.78
N ALA A 28 8.05 10.20 6.50
CA ALA A 28 7.90 11.29 5.55
C ALA A 28 6.64 12.16 5.79
N GLY A 29 5.80 11.81 6.78
CA GLY A 29 4.64 12.59 7.19
C GLY A 29 3.36 12.29 6.41
N TYR A 30 3.28 11.14 5.73
CA TYR A 30 2.06 10.66 5.08
C TYR A 30 1.18 9.87 6.05
N GLU A 31 -0.14 9.90 5.84
CA GLU A 31 -1.08 9.05 6.56
C GLU A 31 -1.19 7.72 5.79
N VAL A 32 -0.57 6.67 6.32
CA VAL A 32 -0.45 5.38 5.61
C VAL A 32 -1.43 4.36 6.17
N SER A 33 -2.20 3.73 5.29
CA SER A 33 -2.99 2.53 5.62
C SER A 33 -2.40 1.30 4.93
N ALA A 34 -2.27 0.22 5.68
CA ALA A 34 -1.84 -1.10 5.18
C ALA A 34 -2.99 -2.12 5.20
N ASP A 35 -4.21 -1.70 5.54
CA ASP A 35 -5.36 -2.59 5.61
C ASP A 35 -6.02 -2.71 4.23
N TYR A 36 -5.49 -3.64 3.43
CA TYR A 36 -6.01 -3.97 2.10
C TYR A 36 -6.89 -5.23 2.12
N ARG A 37 -7.19 -5.80 3.29
CA ARG A 37 -7.91 -7.08 3.39
C ARG A 37 -9.33 -7.01 2.82
N GLU A 38 -9.93 -5.83 2.80
CA GLU A 38 -11.21 -5.58 2.12
C GLU A 38 -11.07 -5.06 0.68
N GLY A 39 -9.84 -4.99 0.17
CA GLY A 39 -9.50 -4.60 -1.20
C GLY A 39 -10.08 -3.24 -1.57
N MET A 40 -10.92 -3.22 -2.61
CA MET A 40 -11.52 -2.01 -3.16
C MET A 40 -12.42 -1.27 -2.15
N LYS A 41 -13.01 -1.95 -1.17
CA LYS A 41 -13.82 -1.31 -0.13
C LYS A 41 -12.95 -0.46 0.81
N ALA A 42 -11.75 -0.94 1.14
CA ALA A 42 -10.80 -0.19 1.94
C ALA A 42 -10.31 1.06 1.20
N VAL A 43 -10.10 0.98 -0.13
CA VAL A 43 -9.78 2.14 -0.98
C VAL A 43 -10.88 3.19 -0.89
N LEU A 44 -12.14 2.80 -1.05
CA LEU A 44 -13.28 3.72 -1.02
C LEU A 44 -13.50 4.35 0.36
N ALA A 45 -13.28 3.60 1.44
CA ALA A 45 -13.46 4.08 2.80
C ALA A 45 -12.31 4.99 3.26
N PHE A 46 -11.07 4.67 2.88
CA PHE A 46 -9.88 5.44 3.26
C PHE A 46 -9.68 6.68 2.38
N ASN A 47 -10.20 6.66 1.15
CA ASN A 47 -10.07 7.72 0.14
C ASN A 47 -8.61 8.23 0.01
N PRO A 48 -7.66 7.34 -0.34
CA PRO A 48 -6.26 7.69 -0.48
C PRO A 48 -6.01 8.59 -1.69
N ASP A 49 -5.00 9.44 -1.59
CA ASP A 49 -4.47 10.24 -2.70
C ASP A 49 -3.69 9.38 -3.70
N ALA A 50 -3.05 8.31 -3.22
CA ALA A 50 -2.39 7.32 -4.06
C ALA A 50 -2.40 5.91 -3.44
N VAL A 51 -2.34 4.90 -4.32
CA VAL A 51 -2.28 3.48 -3.94
C VAL A 51 -0.97 2.89 -4.44
N ILE A 52 -0.21 2.27 -3.55
CA ILE A 52 1.01 1.52 -3.85
C ILE A 52 0.63 0.04 -3.94
N LEU A 53 0.82 -0.54 -5.13
CA LEU A 53 0.53 -1.95 -5.41
C LEU A 53 1.84 -2.71 -5.55
N GLY A 54 2.04 -3.71 -4.70
CA GLY A 54 3.10 -4.69 -4.82
C GLY A 54 2.98 -5.47 -6.13
N ALA A 55 4.04 -5.49 -6.93
CA ALA A 55 4.10 -6.28 -8.14
C ALA A 55 4.65 -7.67 -7.83
N GLU A 56 3.78 -8.68 -7.84
CA GLU A 56 4.23 -10.06 -7.74
C GLU A 56 4.81 -10.49 -9.09
N ASN A 57 6.11 -10.73 -9.13
CA ASN A 57 6.75 -11.30 -10.31
C ASN A 57 6.23 -12.74 -10.50
N CYS A 58 5.45 -12.99 -11.56
CA CYS A 58 4.95 -14.32 -11.95
C CYS A 58 6.05 -15.40 -12.15
N ARG A 59 7.33 -15.10 -11.95
CA ARG A 59 8.45 -16.00 -12.30
C ARG A 59 8.70 -17.15 -11.34
N ALA A 60 8.22 -17.15 -10.11
CA ALA A 60 8.75 -18.08 -9.12
C ALA A 60 7.88 -19.30 -8.79
N ARG A 61 6.56 -19.30 -9.03
CA ARG A 61 5.70 -20.39 -8.51
C ARG A 61 4.38 -20.61 -9.29
N ARG A 62 4.39 -21.13 -10.54
CA ARG A 62 3.42 -22.15 -11.09
C ARG A 62 3.58 -22.37 -12.62
N PRO A 63 3.21 -23.57 -13.15
CA PRO A 63 3.47 -24.01 -14.53
C PRO A 63 2.37 -23.63 -15.55
N ARG A 64 1.66 -22.52 -15.35
CA ARG A 64 0.55 -22.09 -16.22
C ARG A 64 0.57 -20.58 -16.48
N CYS A 65 1.70 -20.09 -16.99
CA CYS A 65 1.63 -19.04 -18.01
C CYS A 65 1.19 -19.68 -19.33
#